data_AF-A0AAD4DDU6-F1
#
_entry.id   AF-A0AAD4DDU6-F1
#
_cell.length_a   1.000
_cell.length_b   1.000
_cell.length_c   1.000
_cell.angle_alpha   90.00
_cell.angle_beta   90.00
_cell.angle_gamma   90.00
#
_symmetry.space_group_name_H-M   'P 1'
#
loop_
_entity.id
_entity.type
_entity.pdbx_description
1 polymer ?
#
loop_
_entity_poly.entity_id
_entity_poly.type
_entity_poly.pdbx_seq_one_letter_code
_entity_poly.pdbx_strand_id
1 'polypeptide(L)'
;MDVQVRLSRLLPYMRFVTVLKLTMKMRANLDLRTVFTQCPDLQVLHIRTTSTFRLLGPWVPMEIFPSSTLSLQQPQLQQQEDHDQDHELKTKQGPLSAAFSSKVLALRELVLERAHFYQASLERLLCITPYLDTLRLIDLNRHSWLASYPAPVEYDQQRLIRFLQNPSFPQQPKIIPLKSFSFSIASKLNHNHDRDIQTAYKELSPTSREMTFYVEDLSVPLLKYLREEVANVVTTLELRYNDIHRFSPDPVLHRYMCSSPHLVHLKAPNTFYLVDLLDIHGRMESVTRRITGRTGGTNSLMGPPGIWVCKNLETLHLSFRATSNTNNSSNSTTIATGGTPKINSRIVFGYISRVCPELKDLQLRAAENFYWPAWTPHGDGATITQRQRLHLTLDSGFCLLARLTRLEQLNLGCISWSGASTGFVSRNTVWNLELVDLDWILEEGHRDVRRREMRRRVIAERWEYLLYEERVNKLQEAMETNWWVSRTRKMVPHSTTTNTSNTNKQVLRGRTDPEIHEQLKNLGLLVDVKDMLEEMEVENERQGKEEGREGWYFKCWPMLRWMQIYHSTEYGRSKEREVRRLLTHPQDLIKTSGDR
;
A
#
# COMPACT_ATOMS: atom_id res chain seq x y z
N MET A 1 -28.31 2.89 -8.99
CA MET A 1 -28.92 1.54 -9.05
C MET A 1 -28.19 0.65 -8.07
N ASP A 2 -28.93 -0.08 -7.23
CA ASP A 2 -28.39 -1.00 -6.23
C ASP A 2 -27.59 -2.14 -6.87
N VAL A 3 -26.43 -2.46 -6.29
CA VAL A 3 -25.56 -3.53 -6.77
C VAL A 3 -26.26 -4.89 -6.66
N GLN A 4 -27.07 -5.11 -5.63
CA GLN A 4 -27.86 -6.34 -5.48
C GLN A 4 -28.77 -6.56 -6.69
N VAL A 5 -29.44 -5.51 -7.17
CA VAL A 5 -30.36 -5.60 -8.31
C VAL A 5 -29.62 -5.95 -9.60
N ARG A 6 -28.40 -5.45 -9.78
CA ARG A 6 -27.59 -5.78 -10.96
C ARG A 6 -27.02 -7.20 -10.87
N LEU A 7 -26.45 -7.56 -9.73
CA LEU A 7 -25.83 -8.86 -9.53
C LEU A 7 -26.87 -9.98 -9.57
N SER A 8 -28.02 -9.83 -8.90
CA SER A 8 -29.11 -10.81 -8.92
C SER A 8 -29.62 -11.13 -10.33
N ARG A 9 -29.59 -10.17 -11.27
CA ARG A 9 -29.92 -10.41 -12.68
C ARG A 9 -28.86 -11.22 -13.43
N LEU A 10 -27.61 -11.16 -12.98
CA LEU A 10 -26.49 -11.87 -13.59
C LEU A 10 -26.26 -13.26 -12.99
N LEU A 11 -26.56 -13.46 -11.70
CA LEU A 11 -26.30 -14.69 -10.97
C LEU A 11 -26.84 -15.97 -11.64
N PRO A 12 -28.06 -15.99 -12.24
CA PRO A 12 -28.54 -17.18 -12.95
C PRO A 12 -27.63 -17.64 -14.11
N TYR A 13 -26.82 -16.73 -14.67
CA TYR A 13 -25.89 -17.00 -15.75
C TYR A 13 -24.47 -17.35 -15.24
N MET A 14 -24.24 -17.30 -13.93
CA MET A 14 -22.93 -17.46 -13.29
C MET A 14 -22.72 -18.85 -12.65
N ARG A 15 -23.51 -19.86 -13.03
CA ARG A 15 -23.46 -21.20 -12.42
C ARG A 15 -22.09 -21.87 -12.41
N PHE A 16 -21.23 -21.54 -13.39
CA PHE A 16 -19.88 -22.09 -13.54
C PHE A 16 -18.78 -21.16 -13.03
N VAL A 17 -19.13 -20.04 -12.40
CA VAL A 17 -18.14 -19.08 -11.89
C VAL A 17 -17.45 -19.69 -10.68
N THR A 18 -16.16 -19.95 -10.82
CA THR A 18 -15.30 -20.43 -9.73
C THR A 18 -14.63 -19.27 -8.97
N VAL A 19 -14.51 -18.10 -9.59
CA VAL A 19 -13.87 -16.91 -9.02
C VAL A 19 -14.77 -15.69 -9.19
N LEU A 20 -15.24 -15.14 -8.08
CA LEU A 20 -16.04 -13.92 -8.05
C LEU A 20 -15.32 -12.86 -7.21
N LYS A 21 -14.83 -11.81 -7.88
CA LYS A 21 -14.21 -10.65 -7.23
C LYS A 21 -15.08 -9.42 -7.46
N LEU A 22 -15.64 -8.87 -6.39
CA LEU A 22 -16.53 -7.71 -6.41
C LEU A 22 -15.81 -6.51 -5.78
N THR A 23 -15.59 -5.46 -6.57
CA THR A 23 -15.11 -4.16 -6.08
C THR A 23 -16.24 -3.15 -6.18
N MET A 24 -16.73 -2.67 -5.04
CA MET A 24 -17.91 -1.82 -4.95
C MET A 24 -17.51 -0.42 -4.49
N LYS A 25 -17.96 0.61 -5.21
CA LYS A 25 -17.65 2.01 -4.84
C LYS A 25 -18.68 2.65 -3.92
N MET A 26 -19.88 2.06 -3.88
CA MET A 26 -21.03 2.60 -3.18
C MET A 26 -21.49 1.63 -2.10
N ARG A 27 -22.25 2.16 -1.14
CA ARG A 27 -22.95 1.35 -0.16
C ARG A 27 -23.91 0.41 -0.88
N ALA A 28 -23.96 -0.84 -0.44
CA ALA A 28 -24.94 -1.80 -0.93
C ALA A 28 -25.21 -2.87 0.12
N ASN A 29 -26.31 -3.57 -0.09
CA ASN A 29 -26.58 -4.84 0.56
C ASN A 29 -26.22 -5.96 -0.43
N LEU A 30 -25.73 -7.08 0.08
CA LEU A 30 -25.50 -8.27 -0.72
C LEU A 30 -26.01 -9.49 0.03
N ASP A 31 -26.87 -10.26 -0.63
CA ASP A 31 -27.33 -11.54 -0.10
C ASP A 31 -26.40 -12.67 -0.57
N LEU A 32 -25.48 -13.09 0.32
CA LEU A 32 -24.55 -14.18 0.01
C LEU A 32 -25.25 -15.52 -0.19
N ARG A 33 -26.43 -15.71 0.39
CA ARG A 33 -27.17 -16.95 0.20
C ARG A 33 -27.55 -17.11 -1.27
N THR A 34 -28.02 -16.05 -1.91
CA THR A 34 -28.33 -16.06 -3.34
C THR A 34 -27.06 -16.33 -4.17
N VAL A 35 -25.92 -15.74 -3.80
CA VAL A 35 -24.63 -15.98 -4.49
C VAL A 35 -24.23 -17.46 -4.42
N PHE A 36 -24.20 -18.07 -3.23
CA PHE A 36 -23.80 -19.47 -3.08
C PHE A 36 -24.81 -20.48 -3.65
N THR A 37 -26.09 -20.12 -3.68
CA THR A 37 -27.13 -20.97 -4.31
C THR A 37 -26.96 -20.99 -5.83
N GLN A 38 -26.67 -19.83 -6.44
CA GLN A 38 -26.54 -19.69 -7.89
C GLN A 38 -25.15 -20.05 -8.41
N CYS A 39 -24.11 -19.98 -7.57
CA CYS A 39 -22.72 -20.32 -7.91
C CYS A 39 -22.21 -21.44 -6.98
N PRO A 40 -22.68 -22.69 -7.14
CA PRO A 40 -22.31 -23.78 -6.24
C PRO A 40 -20.83 -24.18 -6.32
N ASP A 41 -20.19 -23.93 -7.48
CA ASP A 41 -18.78 -24.26 -7.75
C ASP A 41 -17.81 -23.11 -7.37
N LEU A 42 -18.30 -22.10 -6.64
CA LEU A 42 -17.52 -20.92 -6.28
C LEU A 42 -16.39 -21.30 -5.31
N GLN A 43 -15.15 -21.10 -5.75
CA GLN A 43 -13.94 -21.39 -4.98
C GLN A 43 -13.34 -20.13 -4.36
N VAL A 44 -13.45 -18.98 -5.02
CA VAL A 44 -12.86 -17.72 -4.58
C VAL A 44 -13.92 -16.65 -4.54
N LEU A 45 -14.19 -16.11 -3.36
CA LEU A 45 -15.07 -14.97 -3.17
C LEU A 45 -14.31 -13.82 -2.51
N HIS A 46 -14.01 -12.79 -3.30
CA HIS A 46 -13.40 -11.56 -2.78
C HIS A 46 -14.41 -10.43 -2.90
N ILE A 47 -14.80 -9.83 -1.79
CA ILE A 47 -15.70 -8.67 -1.79
C ILE A 47 -15.00 -7.52 -1.10
N ARG A 48 -14.76 -6.46 -1.88
CA ARG A 48 -14.11 -5.23 -1.45
C ARG A 48 -15.01 -4.05 -1.73
N THR A 49 -15.01 -3.09 -0.81
CA THR A 49 -15.72 -1.83 -1.03
C THR A 49 -14.94 -0.64 -0.56
N THR A 50 -15.09 0.49 -1.26
CA THR A 50 -14.55 1.78 -0.81
C THR A 50 -15.44 2.44 0.26
N SER A 51 -16.62 1.88 0.51
CA SER A 51 -17.56 2.30 1.56
C SER A 51 -17.85 1.14 2.51
N THR A 52 -18.89 1.24 3.33
CA THR A 52 -19.42 0.08 4.06
C THR A 52 -20.42 -0.67 3.20
N PHE A 53 -20.41 -2.00 3.28
CA PHE A 53 -21.45 -2.83 2.68
C PHE A 53 -21.95 -3.86 3.67
N ARG A 54 -23.21 -4.24 3.53
CA ARG A 54 -23.85 -5.19 4.43
C ARG A 54 -24.04 -6.52 3.74
N LEU A 55 -23.69 -7.59 4.43
CA LEU A 55 -24.02 -8.94 4.02
C LEU A 55 -25.24 -9.41 4.80
N LEU A 56 -26.33 -9.68 4.08
CA LEU A 56 -27.56 -10.17 4.69
C LEU A 56 -27.39 -11.64 5.04
N GLY A 57 -27.67 -11.99 6.31
CA GLY A 57 -27.68 -13.37 6.80
C GLY A 57 -29.10 -13.94 6.88
N PRO A 58 -29.26 -15.27 7.00
CA PRO A 58 -28.19 -16.27 7.02
C PRO A 58 -27.57 -16.52 5.64
N TRP A 59 -26.28 -16.88 5.59
CA TRP A 59 -25.54 -17.13 4.34
C TRP A 59 -25.71 -18.55 3.79
N VAL A 60 -26.28 -19.45 4.59
CA VAL A 60 -26.47 -20.85 4.23
C VAL A 60 -27.76 -21.01 3.41
N PRO A 61 -27.73 -21.72 2.27
CA PRO A 61 -28.93 -22.06 1.50
C PRO A 61 -30.00 -22.78 2.36
N MET A 62 -31.29 -22.38 2.30
CA MET A 62 -32.35 -23.05 3.10
C MET A 62 -32.60 -24.51 2.70
N GLU A 63 -32.17 -24.94 1.51
CA GLU A 63 -32.28 -26.35 1.09
C GLU A 63 -31.54 -27.30 2.05
N ILE A 64 -30.66 -26.76 2.89
CA ILE A 64 -29.87 -27.52 3.87
C ILE A 64 -30.64 -27.73 5.20
N PHE A 65 -31.71 -26.97 5.45
CA PHE A 65 -32.50 -27.10 6.68
C PHE A 65 -33.94 -27.50 6.33
N PRO A 66 -34.34 -28.78 6.54
CA PRO A 66 -35.75 -29.15 6.45
C PRO A 66 -36.55 -28.25 7.42
N SER A 67 -37.65 -27.67 6.92
CA SER A 67 -38.46 -26.63 7.57
C SER A 67 -39.21 -27.07 8.84
N SER A 68 -38.71 -28.11 9.51
CA SER A 68 -39.37 -28.77 10.63
C SER A 68 -38.74 -28.29 11.94
N THR A 69 -39.46 -27.46 12.69
CA THR A 69 -39.42 -27.31 14.16
C THR A 69 -38.44 -26.37 14.87
N LEU A 70 -37.45 -25.75 14.22
CA LEU A 70 -36.71 -24.65 14.87
C LEU A 70 -37.35 -23.30 14.53
N SER A 71 -38.41 -22.94 15.26
CA SER A 71 -38.76 -21.54 15.46
C SER A 71 -37.60 -20.89 16.23
N LEU A 72 -36.56 -20.48 15.51
CA LEU A 72 -35.70 -19.40 15.95
C LEU A 72 -36.62 -18.19 16.10
N GLN A 73 -37.13 -18.00 17.31
CA GLN A 73 -37.63 -16.70 17.75
C GLN A 73 -36.50 -15.73 17.41
N GLN A 74 -36.69 -14.96 16.33
CA GLN A 74 -36.09 -13.65 16.25
C GLN A 74 -36.36 -13.01 17.62
N PRO A 75 -35.36 -12.45 18.31
CA PRO A 75 -35.63 -11.72 19.54
C PRO A 75 -36.60 -10.60 19.17
N GLN A 76 -37.87 -10.79 19.50
CA GLN A 76 -38.79 -9.68 19.58
C GLN A 76 -38.19 -8.81 20.68
N LEU A 77 -37.79 -7.60 20.31
CA LEU A 77 -37.58 -6.49 21.24
C LEU A 77 -38.93 -6.22 21.93
N GLN A 78 -39.29 -7.06 22.88
CA GLN A 78 -40.39 -6.83 23.80
C GLN A 78 -39.85 -6.02 24.96
N GLN A 79 -40.40 -4.82 25.10
CA GLN A 79 -40.30 -3.99 26.28
C GLN A 79 -40.63 -4.84 27.51
N GLN A 80 -39.71 -4.80 28.45
CA GLN A 80 -39.79 -5.46 29.73
C GLN A 80 -40.79 -4.69 30.60
N GLU A 81 -41.96 -5.29 30.83
CA GLU A 81 -42.75 -5.05 32.03
C GLU A 81 -42.84 -6.37 32.80
N ASP A 82 -42.60 -6.25 34.10
CA ASP A 82 -42.53 -7.30 35.10
C ASP A 82 -43.78 -8.18 35.11
N HIS A 83 -43.60 -9.50 35.13
CA HIS A 83 -44.39 -10.33 36.02
C HIS A 83 -43.75 -11.70 36.26
N ASP A 84 -43.43 -11.96 37.52
CA ASP A 84 -43.20 -13.28 38.10
C ASP A 84 -44.37 -14.23 37.77
N GLN A 85 -44.05 -15.42 37.27
CA GLN A 85 -44.65 -16.67 37.75
C GLN A 85 -43.91 -17.92 37.25
N ASP A 86 -43.52 -18.74 38.21
CA ASP A 86 -42.96 -20.08 38.07
C ASP A 86 -43.90 -21.02 37.29
N HIS A 87 -43.42 -21.55 36.16
CA HIS A 87 -43.99 -22.76 35.57
C HIS A 87 -42.90 -23.73 35.09
N GLU A 88 -42.77 -24.81 35.85
CA GLU A 88 -41.98 -26.01 35.57
C GLU A 88 -42.52 -26.74 34.33
N LEU A 89 -41.87 -26.56 33.16
CA LEU A 89 -42.17 -27.32 31.94
C LEU A 89 -41.04 -28.32 31.64
N LYS A 90 -41.24 -29.56 32.10
CA LYS A 90 -40.43 -30.73 31.72
C LYS A 90 -40.59 -31.04 30.22
N THR A 91 -39.73 -30.45 29.37
CA THR A 91 -39.65 -30.81 27.96
C THR A 91 -38.65 -31.95 27.76
N LYS A 92 -39.16 -33.14 27.47
CA LYS A 92 -38.38 -34.29 26.99
C LYS A 92 -37.79 -33.97 25.61
N GLN A 93 -36.54 -33.52 25.57
CA GLN A 93 -35.75 -33.47 24.34
C GLN A 93 -35.27 -34.88 24.00
N GLY A 94 -35.96 -35.54 23.06
CA GLY A 94 -35.46 -36.75 22.42
C GLY A 94 -34.28 -36.42 21.49
N PRO A 95 -33.29 -37.31 21.34
CA PRO A 95 -32.13 -37.08 20.48
C PRO A 95 -32.54 -37.24 19.00
N LEU A 96 -33.07 -36.16 18.41
CA LEU A 96 -33.30 -36.05 16.97
C LEU A 96 -31.97 -35.81 16.26
N SER A 97 -31.17 -36.87 16.12
CA SER A 97 -30.02 -36.92 15.22
C SER A 97 -30.51 -37.18 13.79
N ALA A 98 -31.15 -36.17 13.19
CA ALA A 98 -31.42 -36.20 11.75
C ALA A 98 -30.10 -35.89 11.03
N ALA A 99 -29.57 -36.86 10.29
CA ALA A 99 -28.34 -36.71 9.53
C ALA A 99 -28.54 -35.65 8.42
N PHE A 100 -28.03 -34.44 8.66
CA PHE A 100 -28.02 -33.37 7.67
C PHE A 100 -27.01 -33.71 6.56
N SER A 101 -27.50 -34.03 5.36
CA SER A 101 -26.68 -33.99 4.14
C SER A 101 -26.49 -32.54 3.73
N SER A 102 -25.65 -31.81 4.47
CA SER A 102 -25.27 -30.44 4.11
C SER A 102 -24.49 -30.48 2.80
N LYS A 103 -25.02 -29.79 1.78
CA LYS A 103 -24.28 -29.54 0.55
C LYS A 103 -23.00 -28.76 0.90
N VAL A 104 -21.86 -29.42 0.73
CA VAL A 104 -20.54 -28.84 0.94
C VAL A 104 -20.25 -27.83 -0.18
N LEU A 105 -19.79 -26.63 0.19
CA LEU A 105 -19.38 -25.60 -0.76
C LEU A 105 -17.90 -25.79 -1.14
N ALA A 106 -17.58 -25.55 -2.42
CA ALA A 106 -16.22 -25.65 -2.96
C ALA A 106 -15.30 -24.46 -2.58
N LEU A 107 -15.75 -23.59 -1.66
CA LEU A 107 -15.07 -22.35 -1.31
C LEU A 107 -13.70 -22.62 -0.66
N ARG A 108 -12.65 -22.03 -1.24
CA ARG A 108 -11.25 -22.10 -0.82
C ARG A 108 -10.76 -20.77 -0.25
N GLU A 109 -11.20 -19.66 -0.83
CA GLU A 109 -10.82 -18.32 -0.40
C GLU A 109 -12.05 -17.44 -0.13
N LEU A 110 -12.08 -16.83 1.06
CA LEU A 110 -13.06 -15.82 1.43
C LEU A 110 -12.35 -14.56 1.91
N VAL A 111 -12.49 -13.48 1.16
CA VAL A 111 -11.95 -12.16 1.50
C VAL A 111 -13.09 -11.15 1.59
N LEU A 112 -13.31 -10.61 2.78
CA LEU A 112 -14.31 -9.58 3.06
C LEU A 112 -13.63 -8.33 3.58
N GLU A 113 -13.64 -7.25 2.81
CA GLU A 113 -13.06 -5.95 3.18
C GLU A 113 -14.19 -4.94 3.41
N ARG A 114 -14.27 -4.36 4.62
CA ARG A 114 -15.32 -3.38 5.03
C ARG A 114 -16.74 -3.92 5.05
N ALA A 115 -16.86 -5.21 5.33
CA ALA A 115 -18.15 -5.87 5.47
C ALA A 115 -18.77 -5.59 6.84
N HIS A 116 -20.09 -5.53 6.86
CA HIS A 116 -20.92 -5.56 8.06
C HIS A 116 -21.82 -6.79 8.03
N PHE A 117 -21.65 -7.70 8.98
CA PHE A 117 -22.40 -8.96 9.04
C PHE A 117 -22.43 -9.55 10.46
N TYR A 118 -23.40 -10.41 10.74
CA TYR A 118 -23.42 -11.16 12.00
C TYR A 118 -22.39 -12.29 11.99
N GLN A 119 -21.47 -12.30 12.96
CA GLN A 119 -20.43 -13.32 13.08
C GLN A 119 -20.99 -14.76 13.06
N ALA A 120 -22.15 -15.00 13.67
CA ALA A 120 -22.81 -16.31 13.63
C ALA A 120 -23.16 -16.78 12.19
N SER A 121 -23.38 -15.86 11.24
CA SER A 121 -23.60 -16.22 9.84
C SER A 121 -22.33 -16.71 9.15
N LEU A 122 -21.18 -16.10 9.48
CA LEU A 122 -19.86 -16.57 9.04
C LEU A 122 -19.55 -17.94 9.64
N GLU A 123 -19.70 -18.10 10.96
CA GLU A 123 -19.47 -19.38 11.64
C GLU A 123 -20.29 -20.52 11.00
N ARG A 124 -21.56 -20.27 10.68
CA ARG A 124 -22.40 -21.25 9.95
C ARG A 124 -21.91 -21.54 8.53
N LEU A 125 -21.39 -20.55 7.81
CA LEU A 125 -20.77 -20.76 6.50
C LEU A 125 -19.51 -21.62 6.61
N LEU A 126 -18.69 -21.39 7.65
CA LEU A 126 -17.48 -22.16 7.91
C LEU A 126 -17.78 -23.65 8.17
N CYS A 127 -18.93 -23.98 8.76
CA CYS A 127 -19.38 -25.37 8.91
C CYS A 127 -19.55 -26.11 7.58
N ILE A 128 -19.87 -25.41 6.48
CA ILE A 128 -20.15 -26.01 5.17
C ILE A 128 -19.06 -25.74 4.13
N THR A 129 -17.91 -25.18 4.54
CA THR A 129 -16.77 -24.83 3.66
C THR A 129 -15.47 -25.51 4.13
N PRO A 130 -15.41 -26.86 4.13
CA PRO A 130 -14.27 -27.61 4.65
C PRO A 130 -12.99 -27.46 3.82
N TYR A 131 -13.08 -26.87 2.62
CA TYR A 131 -11.95 -26.63 1.72
C TYR A 131 -11.35 -25.23 1.86
N LEU A 132 -11.86 -24.40 2.78
CA LEU A 132 -11.43 -23.03 2.96
C LEU A 132 -9.99 -23.01 3.50
N ASP A 133 -9.03 -22.56 2.69
CA ASP A 133 -7.64 -22.41 3.10
C ASP A 133 -7.23 -20.96 3.37
N THR A 134 -8.06 -20.00 2.94
CA THR A 134 -7.80 -18.57 3.11
C THR A 134 -9.04 -17.85 3.63
N LEU A 135 -8.91 -17.21 4.79
CA LEU A 135 -9.95 -16.38 5.39
C LEU A 135 -9.38 -15.02 5.77
N ARG A 136 -9.79 -13.96 5.05
CA ARG A 136 -9.36 -12.59 5.34
C ARG A 136 -10.57 -11.70 5.59
N LEU A 137 -10.69 -11.20 6.81
CA LEU A 137 -11.72 -10.29 7.26
C LEU A 137 -11.03 -8.97 7.62
N ILE A 138 -11.15 -7.97 6.76
CA ILE A 138 -10.31 -6.77 6.79
C ILE A 138 -11.20 -5.55 7.02
N ASP A 139 -10.86 -4.70 8.01
CA ASP A 139 -11.57 -3.45 8.31
C ASP A 139 -13.10 -3.67 8.53
N LEU A 140 -13.47 -4.72 9.28
CA LEU A 140 -14.89 -5.05 9.54
C LEU A 140 -15.59 -3.90 10.27
N ASN A 141 -16.77 -3.48 9.80
CA ASN A 141 -17.44 -2.34 10.43
C ASN A 141 -18.40 -2.80 11.56
N ARG A 142 -18.21 -2.27 12.78
CA ARG A 142 -19.09 -2.51 13.94
C ARG A 142 -20.39 -1.71 13.87
N HIS A 143 -20.34 -0.52 13.29
CA HIS A 143 -21.44 0.41 13.29
C HIS A 143 -22.16 0.37 11.94
N SER A 144 -23.44 -0.01 11.98
CA SER A 144 -24.34 0.29 10.88
C SER A 144 -24.59 1.79 10.86
N TRP A 145 -24.07 2.48 9.85
CA TRP A 145 -24.31 3.91 9.63
C TRP A 145 -25.78 4.25 9.33
N LEU A 146 -26.59 3.24 9.06
CA LEU A 146 -28.01 3.39 8.84
C LEU A 146 -28.69 3.40 10.21
N ALA A 147 -29.15 4.59 10.63
CA ALA A 147 -29.79 4.87 11.92
C ALA A 147 -31.02 3.99 12.23
N SER A 148 -31.55 3.28 11.23
CA SER A 148 -32.71 2.42 11.32
C SER A 148 -32.41 0.96 11.71
N TYR A 149 -31.15 0.60 11.99
CA TYR A 149 -30.77 -0.79 12.23
C TYR A 149 -30.41 -1.11 13.67
N PRO A 150 -30.58 -2.39 14.06
CA PRO A 150 -30.36 -2.83 15.43
C PRO A 150 -28.91 -2.60 15.89
N ALA A 151 -28.72 -2.77 17.20
CA ALA A 151 -27.49 -2.59 17.95
C ALA A 151 -26.19 -2.94 17.19
N PRO A 152 -25.07 -2.23 17.48
CA PRO A 152 -23.78 -2.49 16.86
C PRO A 152 -23.43 -3.98 16.89
N VAL A 153 -22.87 -4.48 15.79
CA VAL A 153 -22.43 -5.88 15.74
C VAL A 153 -21.10 -5.98 16.48
N GLU A 154 -21.08 -6.84 17.50
CA GLU A 154 -19.84 -7.22 18.17
C GLU A 154 -19.17 -8.36 17.41
N TYR A 155 -17.92 -8.13 17.05
CA TYR A 155 -17.03 -9.13 16.49
C TYR A 155 -16.06 -9.58 17.58
N ASP A 156 -16.00 -10.88 17.81
CA ASP A 156 -15.11 -11.53 18.76
C ASP A 156 -14.14 -12.45 18.01
N GLN A 157 -12.91 -11.95 17.85
CA GLN A 157 -11.83 -12.66 17.19
C GLN A 157 -11.46 -13.95 17.94
N GLN A 158 -11.41 -13.92 19.27
CA GLN A 158 -11.04 -15.09 20.06
C GLN A 158 -12.10 -16.19 19.94
N ARG A 159 -13.38 -15.84 19.95
CA ARG A 159 -14.47 -16.78 19.67
C ARG A 159 -14.30 -17.41 18.30
N LEU A 160 -13.97 -16.64 17.26
CA LEU A 160 -13.76 -17.18 15.92
C LEU A 160 -12.55 -18.12 15.86
N ILE A 161 -11.44 -17.78 16.53
CA ILE A 161 -10.26 -18.66 16.62
C ILE A 161 -10.63 -19.99 17.30
N ARG A 162 -11.27 -19.93 18.48
CA ARG A 162 -11.73 -21.13 19.19
C ARG A 162 -12.71 -21.95 18.36
N PHE A 163 -13.59 -21.29 17.61
CA PHE A 163 -14.51 -21.94 16.69
C PHE A 163 -13.76 -22.72 15.60
N LEU A 164 -12.75 -22.11 14.97
CA LEU A 164 -11.92 -22.73 13.93
C LEU A 164 -11.03 -23.87 14.46
N GLN A 165 -10.68 -23.85 15.75
CA GLN A 165 -9.88 -24.88 16.39
C GLN A 165 -10.68 -26.06 16.94
N ASN A 166 -11.99 -25.90 17.14
CA ASN A 166 -12.79 -26.88 17.86
C ASN A 166 -12.88 -28.20 17.06
N PRO A 167 -12.27 -29.29 17.56
CA PRO A 167 -12.28 -30.58 16.86
C PRO A 167 -13.66 -31.24 16.86
N SER A 168 -14.57 -30.79 17.73
CA SER A 168 -15.91 -31.35 17.89
C SER A 168 -16.84 -31.00 16.71
N PHE A 169 -16.39 -30.22 15.73
CA PHE A 169 -17.19 -29.95 14.54
C PHE A 169 -17.30 -31.22 13.67
N PRO A 170 -18.47 -31.87 13.65
CA PRO A 170 -18.64 -33.27 13.24
C PRO A 170 -18.44 -33.52 11.73
N GLN A 171 -18.15 -32.47 10.95
CA GLN A 171 -17.90 -32.56 9.52
C GLN A 171 -16.48 -32.12 9.12
N GLN A 172 -15.61 -31.77 10.06
CA GLN A 172 -14.21 -31.44 9.79
C GLN A 172 -13.29 -32.41 10.54
N PRO A 173 -12.95 -33.58 9.95
CA PRO A 173 -12.08 -34.56 10.59
C PRO A 173 -10.61 -34.09 10.78
N LYS A 174 -10.31 -32.82 10.49
CA LYS A 174 -8.98 -32.23 10.65
C LYS A 174 -9.13 -30.72 10.80
N ILE A 175 -8.50 -30.14 11.82
CA ILE A 175 -8.26 -28.69 11.93
C ILE A 175 -7.75 -28.25 10.57
N ILE A 176 -8.47 -27.35 9.88
CA ILE A 176 -8.03 -26.87 8.57
C ILE A 176 -6.86 -25.92 8.84
N PRO A 177 -5.60 -26.27 8.53
CA PRO A 177 -4.53 -25.30 8.62
C PRO A 177 -4.80 -24.27 7.52
N LEU A 178 -5.22 -23.07 7.93
CA LEU A 178 -5.38 -21.97 7.00
C LEU A 178 -3.99 -21.61 6.48
N LYS A 179 -3.86 -21.53 5.16
CA LYS A 179 -2.66 -20.97 4.53
C LYS A 179 -2.52 -19.49 4.87
N SER A 180 -3.64 -18.78 5.01
CA SER A 180 -3.67 -17.37 5.33
C SER A 180 -4.92 -17.03 6.15
N PHE A 181 -4.70 -16.37 7.28
CA PHE A 181 -5.76 -15.83 8.13
C PHE A 181 -5.52 -14.35 8.40
N SER A 182 -6.56 -13.53 8.33
CA SER A 182 -6.48 -12.12 8.75
C SER A 182 -7.82 -11.70 9.33
N PHE A 183 -7.79 -10.98 10.44
CA PHE A 183 -8.97 -10.50 11.13
C PHE A 183 -8.71 -9.11 11.68
N SER A 184 -9.44 -8.12 11.18
CA SER A 184 -9.31 -6.73 11.55
C SER A 184 -10.69 -6.08 11.64
N ILE A 185 -10.89 -5.26 12.68
CA ILE A 185 -12.15 -4.56 12.92
C ILE A 185 -11.89 -3.06 12.89
N ALA A 186 -12.72 -2.33 12.14
CA ALA A 186 -12.76 -0.87 12.09
C ALA A 186 -13.19 -0.30 13.46
N SER A 187 -12.24 -0.12 14.40
CA SER A 187 -12.50 0.41 15.74
C SER A 187 -11.19 0.74 16.45
N LYS A 188 -11.24 1.70 17.38
CA LYS A 188 -10.09 2.05 18.24
C LYS A 188 -9.52 0.79 18.89
N LEU A 189 -8.20 0.66 18.76
CA LEU A 189 -7.37 -0.42 19.27
C LEU A 189 -7.68 -0.72 20.74
N ASN A 190 -8.21 -1.91 21.00
CA ASN A 190 -8.15 -2.50 22.33
C ASN A 190 -6.69 -2.92 22.57
N HIS A 191 -6.12 -2.68 23.75
CA HIS A 191 -4.74 -3.06 24.09
C HIS A 191 -4.46 -4.55 23.92
N ASN A 192 -5.49 -5.40 23.97
CA ASN A 192 -5.36 -6.85 23.77
C ASN A 192 -5.29 -7.27 22.29
N HIS A 193 -5.59 -6.38 21.35
CA HIS A 193 -5.71 -6.72 19.93
C HIS A 193 -4.43 -7.33 19.34
N ASP A 194 -3.26 -6.80 19.73
CA ASP A 194 -1.96 -7.32 19.29
C ASP A 194 -1.76 -8.79 19.65
N ARG A 195 -2.17 -9.17 20.87
CA ARG A 195 -2.05 -10.55 21.35
C ARG A 195 -3.00 -11.45 20.58
N ASP A 196 -4.23 -11.01 20.33
CA ASP A 196 -5.21 -11.79 19.57
C ASP A 196 -4.75 -12.03 18.13
N ILE A 197 -4.14 -11.03 17.48
CA ILE A 197 -3.53 -11.19 16.16
C ILE A 197 -2.37 -12.19 16.21
N GLN A 198 -1.45 -12.05 17.17
CA GLN A 198 -0.31 -12.96 17.31
C GLN A 198 -0.76 -14.41 17.55
N THR A 199 -1.74 -14.61 18.45
CA THR A 199 -2.34 -15.92 18.74
C THR A 199 -2.96 -16.51 17.49
N ALA A 200 -3.74 -15.72 16.73
CA ALA A 200 -4.35 -16.19 15.50
C ALA A 200 -3.32 -16.68 14.47
N TYR A 201 -2.21 -15.96 14.28
CA TYR A 201 -1.17 -16.40 13.35
C TYR A 201 -0.44 -17.65 13.85
N LYS A 202 -0.08 -17.70 15.13
CA LYS A 202 0.59 -18.87 15.74
C LYS A 202 -0.27 -20.13 15.66
N GLU A 203 -1.57 -19.99 15.87
CA GLU A 203 -2.46 -21.14 16.02
C GLU A 203 -3.15 -21.55 14.72
N LEU A 204 -3.59 -20.61 13.88
CA LEU A 204 -4.36 -20.91 12.68
C LEU A 204 -3.51 -21.00 11.40
N SER A 205 -2.40 -20.27 11.33
CA SER A 205 -1.59 -20.15 10.11
C SER A 205 -0.07 -19.99 10.36
N PRO A 206 0.57 -20.88 11.16
CA PRO A 206 1.97 -20.72 11.58
C PRO A 206 2.97 -20.77 10.42
N THR A 207 2.59 -21.36 9.30
CA THR A 207 3.42 -21.48 8.09
C THR A 207 3.09 -20.43 7.04
N SER A 208 2.21 -19.48 7.35
CA SER A 208 1.83 -18.44 6.41
C SER A 208 3.04 -17.60 6.02
N ARG A 209 3.28 -17.51 4.72
CA ARG A 209 4.25 -16.59 4.12
C ARG A 209 3.61 -15.28 3.70
N GLU A 210 2.28 -15.18 3.82
CA GLU A 210 1.49 -14.03 3.42
C GLU A 210 0.74 -13.47 4.62
N MET A 211 1.04 -12.23 4.98
CA MET A 211 0.36 -11.54 6.06
C MET A 211 -0.35 -10.31 5.52
N THR A 212 -1.62 -10.18 5.89
CA THR A 212 -2.42 -9.00 5.57
C THR A 212 -2.81 -8.31 6.87
N PHE A 213 -2.51 -7.03 6.96
CA PHE A 213 -2.90 -6.19 8.10
C PHE A 213 -3.72 -5.02 7.63
N TYR A 214 -4.71 -4.65 8.43
CA TYR A 214 -5.17 -3.28 8.38
C TYR A 214 -4.11 -2.40 9.03
N VAL A 215 -3.79 -1.27 8.40
CA VAL A 215 -2.65 -0.44 8.82
C VAL A 215 -2.76 0.05 10.27
N GLU A 216 -3.98 0.29 10.77
CA GLU A 216 -4.18 0.70 12.16
C GLU A 216 -3.84 -0.41 13.17
N ASP A 217 -3.88 -1.68 12.74
CA ASP A 217 -3.53 -2.83 13.58
C ASP A 217 -1.99 -2.98 13.72
N LEU A 218 -1.21 -2.27 12.91
CA LEU A 218 0.24 -2.39 12.87
C LEU A 218 0.92 -1.61 14.01
N SER A 219 0.72 -2.11 15.23
CA SER A 219 1.31 -1.57 16.45
C SER A 219 2.80 -1.89 16.59
N VAL A 220 3.49 -1.16 17.48
CA VAL A 220 4.90 -1.43 17.82
C VAL A 220 5.12 -2.87 18.34
N PRO A 221 4.29 -3.42 19.26
CA PRO A 221 4.41 -4.81 19.68
C PRO A 221 4.23 -5.82 18.54
N LEU A 222 3.25 -5.61 17.66
CA LEU A 222 3.02 -6.53 16.54
C LEU A 222 4.19 -6.54 15.55
N LEU A 223 4.86 -5.41 15.35
CA LEU A 223 6.05 -5.35 14.51
C LEU A 223 7.27 -5.97 15.16
N LYS A 224 7.40 -5.80 16.48
CA LYS A 224 8.44 -6.50 17.23
C LYS A 224 8.28 -8.00 17.00
N TYR A 225 7.05 -8.50 17.09
CA TYR A 225 6.72 -9.88 16.73
C TYR A 225 7.06 -10.21 15.27
N LEU A 226 6.63 -9.40 14.29
CA LEU A 226 6.95 -9.62 12.87
C LEU A 226 8.47 -9.65 12.61
N ARG A 227 9.24 -8.81 13.32
CA ARG A 227 10.69 -8.72 13.16
C ARG A 227 11.43 -9.86 13.85
N GLU A 228 11.04 -10.21 15.06
CA GLU A 228 11.79 -11.13 15.92
C GLU A 228 11.34 -12.58 15.77
N GLU A 229 10.05 -12.81 15.55
CA GLU A 229 9.48 -14.16 15.46
C GLU A 229 9.17 -14.59 14.03
N VAL A 230 8.93 -13.65 13.09
CA VAL A 230 8.39 -13.99 11.75
C VAL A 230 9.23 -13.46 10.56
N ALA A 231 10.26 -12.64 10.79
CA ALA A 231 10.91 -11.85 9.71
C ALA A 231 11.47 -12.71 8.56
N ASN A 232 11.84 -13.94 8.86
CA ASN A 232 12.43 -14.86 7.88
C ASN A 232 11.42 -15.79 7.21
N VAL A 233 10.12 -15.65 7.53
CA VAL A 233 9.04 -16.48 6.96
C VAL A 233 8.13 -15.66 6.05
N VAL A 234 7.87 -14.39 6.39
CA VAL A 234 6.98 -13.53 5.59
C VAL A 234 7.65 -13.13 4.29
N THR A 235 7.09 -13.60 3.18
CA THR A 235 7.51 -13.21 1.82
C THR A 235 6.57 -12.17 1.22
N THR A 236 5.32 -12.12 1.68
CA THR A 236 4.31 -11.15 1.23
C THR A 236 3.72 -10.42 2.42
N LEU A 237 3.89 -9.11 2.45
CA LEU A 237 3.23 -8.21 3.40
C LEU A 237 2.24 -7.33 2.64
N GLU A 238 0.96 -7.46 2.97
CA GLU A 238 -0.10 -6.60 2.45
C GLU A 238 -0.65 -5.71 3.55
N LEU A 239 -0.53 -4.39 3.36
CA LEU A 239 -1.06 -3.38 4.26
C LEU A 239 -2.27 -2.73 3.61
N ARG A 240 -3.42 -2.93 4.21
CA ARG A 240 -4.68 -2.36 3.77
C ARG A 240 -4.93 -1.09 4.54
N TYR A 241 -5.15 -0.02 3.81
CA TYR A 241 -5.56 1.24 4.40
C TYR A 241 -6.52 1.98 3.52
N ASN A 242 -7.30 2.80 4.21
CA ASN A 242 -8.62 3.16 3.79
C ASN A 242 -8.88 4.63 4.04
N ASP A 243 -8.39 5.12 5.17
CA ASP A 243 -8.28 6.54 5.43
C ASP A 243 -6.84 7.00 5.23
N ILE A 244 -6.43 7.12 3.97
CA ILE A 244 -5.14 7.68 3.53
C ILE A 244 -4.71 8.89 4.40
N HIS A 245 -5.64 9.68 4.95
CA HIS A 245 -5.35 10.87 5.74
C HIS A 245 -4.83 10.65 7.15
N ARG A 246 -5.20 9.55 7.80
CA ARG A 246 -5.03 9.41 9.26
C ARG A 246 -3.77 8.69 9.70
N PHE A 247 -3.00 8.09 8.79
CA PHE A 247 -1.89 7.25 9.24
C PHE A 247 -0.65 7.30 8.35
N SER A 248 0.48 7.37 9.02
CA SER A 248 1.82 7.16 8.49
C SER A 248 2.43 6.06 9.38
N PRO A 249 2.49 4.77 8.97
CA PRO A 249 3.16 3.69 9.72
C PRO A 249 4.67 3.88 9.76
N ASP A 250 5.14 5.10 9.65
CA ASP A 250 6.28 5.38 8.79
C ASP A 250 7.64 4.98 9.38
N PRO A 251 7.95 5.20 10.67
CA PRO A 251 9.17 4.59 11.21
C PRO A 251 9.06 3.07 11.32
N VAL A 252 7.84 2.55 11.36
CA VAL A 252 7.51 1.17 11.67
C VAL A 252 7.72 0.27 10.45
N LEU A 253 7.12 0.63 9.32
CA LEU A 253 7.26 -0.10 8.06
C LEU A 253 8.69 0.00 7.54
N HIS A 254 9.31 1.18 7.66
CA HIS A 254 10.72 1.37 7.31
C HIS A 254 11.64 0.42 8.07
N ARG A 255 11.52 0.33 9.41
CA ARG A 255 12.34 -0.59 10.22
C ARG A 255 12.12 -2.04 9.81
N TYR A 256 10.89 -2.42 9.50
CA TYR A 256 10.59 -3.77 9.01
C TYR A 256 11.30 -4.05 7.67
N MET A 257 11.21 -3.15 6.69
CA MET A 257 11.88 -3.30 5.40
C MET A 257 13.41 -3.31 5.52
N CYS A 258 13.98 -2.55 6.46
CA CYS A 258 15.41 -2.56 6.79
C CYS A 258 15.84 -3.83 7.55
N SER A 259 14.93 -4.71 7.96
CA SER A 259 15.25 -5.95 8.69
C SER A 259 14.68 -7.23 8.06
N SER A 260 13.99 -7.15 6.92
CA SER A 260 13.30 -8.30 6.30
C SER A 260 13.89 -8.68 4.94
N PRO A 261 15.03 -9.41 4.89
CA PRO A 261 15.70 -9.73 3.63
C PRO A 261 14.91 -10.70 2.73
N HIS A 262 13.96 -11.45 3.31
CA HIS A 262 13.14 -12.44 2.62
C HIS A 262 11.83 -11.88 2.06
N LEU A 263 11.55 -10.59 2.27
CA LEU A 263 10.35 -9.95 1.74
C LEU A 263 10.46 -9.85 0.21
N VAL A 264 9.51 -10.48 -0.49
CA VAL A 264 9.42 -10.54 -1.96
C VAL A 264 8.31 -9.62 -2.47
N HIS A 265 7.21 -9.47 -1.72
CA HIS A 265 6.07 -8.66 -2.12
C HIS A 265 5.65 -7.73 -0.98
N LEU A 266 5.66 -6.42 -1.24
CA LEU A 266 5.09 -5.42 -0.35
C LEU A 266 3.94 -4.72 -1.06
N LYS A 267 2.72 -4.91 -0.57
CA LYS A 267 1.50 -4.31 -1.13
C LYS A 267 0.86 -3.36 -0.13
N ALA A 268 1.18 -2.08 -0.25
CA ALA A 268 0.69 -1.03 0.63
C ALA A 268 0.30 0.24 -0.16
N PRO A 269 -0.55 0.11 -1.20
CA PRO A 269 -0.81 1.18 -2.17
C PRO A 269 -1.57 2.39 -1.62
N ASN A 270 -2.09 2.31 -0.40
CA ASN A 270 -2.80 3.42 0.27
C ASN A 270 -2.08 3.85 1.57
N THR A 271 -0.85 3.39 1.76
CA THR A 271 -0.06 3.62 2.95
C THR A 271 1.06 4.60 2.63
N PHE A 272 1.14 5.70 3.37
CA PHE A 272 2.21 6.66 3.17
C PHE A 272 3.53 6.19 3.77
N TYR A 273 4.54 6.32 2.93
CA TYR A 273 5.92 6.14 3.22
C TYR A 273 6.61 7.50 3.08
N LEU A 274 7.35 7.93 4.10
CA LEU A 274 8.00 9.22 4.06
C LEU A 274 9.28 9.16 3.23
N VAL A 275 9.38 10.07 2.26
CA VAL A 275 10.57 10.22 1.41
C VAL A 275 11.81 10.50 2.25
N ASP A 276 11.61 11.18 3.38
CA ASP A 276 12.59 11.50 4.40
C ASP A 276 13.33 10.26 4.93
N LEU A 277 12.68 9.09 4.99
CA LEU A 277 13.32 7.84 5.42
C LEU A 277 14.17 7.18 4.32
N LEU A 278 14.04 7.64 3.07
CA LEU A 278 14.87 7.24 1.94
C LEU A 278 16.04 8.19 1.72
N ASP A 279 15.99 9.40 2.29
CA ASP A 279 17.01 10.43 2.14
C ASP A 279 18.21 10.18 3.07
N ILE A 280 19.02 9.18 2.71
CA ILE A 280 20.19 8.73 3.49
C ILE A 280 21.19 9.88 3.72
N HIS A 281 21.23 10.87 2.83
CA HIS A 281 22.16 11.99 2.87
C HIS A 281 21.54 13.27 3.44
N GLY A 282 20.26 13.27 3.81
CA GLY A 282 19.58 14.41 4.41
C GLY A 282 19.52 15.66 3.51
N ARG A 283 19.37 15.48 2.20
CA ARG A 283 19.30 16.53 1.17
C ARG A 283 18.02 17.35 1.23
N MET A 284 16.98 16.83 1.89
CA MET A 284 15.77 17.58 2.21
C MET A 284 16.03 18.48 3.43
N GLU A 285 16.49 19.72 3.18
CA GLU A 285 16.93 20.74 4.16
C GLU A 285 16.05 20.91 5.43
N SER A 286 14.76 20.58 5.36
CA SER A 286 13.77 20.88 6.40
C SER A 286 13.73 19.87 7.56
N VAL A 287 14.27 18.66 7.40
CA VAL A 287 14.02 17.55 8.34
C VAL A 287 15.21 17.25 9.23
N THR A 288 16.42 17.32 8.68
CA THR A 288 17.65 16.95 9.39
C THR A 288 17.88 17.84 10.63
N ARG A 289 17.51 19.12 10.55
CA ARG A 289 17.57 20.06 11.69
C ARG A 289 16.54 19.75 12.79
N ARG A 290 15.38 19.16 12.47
CA ARG A 290 14.34 18.83 13.47
C ARG A 290 14.62 17.52 14.20
N ILE A 291 15.13 16.52 13.50
CA ILE A 291 15.42 15.20 14.10
C ILE A 291 16.57 15.30 15.11
N THR A 292 17.56 16.14 14.84
CA THR A 292 18.79 16.25 15.67
C THR A 292 18.80 17.46 16.61
N GLY A 293 17.91 18.44 16.38
CA GLY A 293 17.91 19.74 17.05
C GLY A 293 17.06 19.83 18.33
N ARG A 294 17.68 19.46 19.46
CA ARG A 294 17.74 20.31 20.67
C ARG A 294 16.52 20.52 21.58
N THR A 295 15.32 20.04 21.30
CA THR A 295 14.26 19.99 22.35
C THR A 295 14.38 18.68 23.12
N GLY A 296 15.05 18.74 24.27
CA GLY A 296 15.26 17.59 25.14
C GLY A 296 13.97 16.84 25.47
N GLY A 297 13.98 15.52 25.22
CA GLY A 297 13.08 14.59 25.90
C GLY A 297 12.06 13.82 25.05
N THR A 298 11.75 14.24 23.83
CA THR A 298 10.83 13.46 22.98
C THR A 298 11.61 12.76 21.88
N ASN A 299 11.82 11.46 22.06
CA ASN A 299 12.43 10.58 21.06
C ASN A 299 11.72 10.80 19.72
N SER A 300 12.40 11.37 18.73
CA SER A 300 11.89 11.48 17.36
C SER A 300 11.39 10.10 16.96
N LEU A 301 10.07 9.95 16.85
CA LEU A 301 9.42 8.69 16.48
C LEU A 301 9.93 8.23 15.11
N MET A 302 10.26 9.19 14.24
CA MET A 302 10.96 9.01 12.99
C MET A 302 12.39 8.56 13.28
N GLY A 303 12.64 7.26 13.09
CA GLY A 303 14.00 6.72 13.12
C GLY A 303 14.90 7.38 12.07
N PRO A 304 16.23 7.15 12.13
CA PRO A 304 17.11 7.63 11.08
C PRO A 304 16.75 6.98 9.74
N PRO A 305 17.05 7.65 8.60
CA PRO A 305 17.01 7.02 7.29
C PRO A 305 17.81 5.72 7.27
N GLY A 306 17.42 4.79 6.40
CA GLY A 306 17.99 3.45 6.35
C GLY A 306 17.90 2.82 4.96
N ILE A 307 18.68 1.76 4.75
CA ILE A 307 18.69 1.00 3.50
C ILE A 307 17.86 -0.25 3.68
N TRP A 308 16.84 -0.46 2.84
CA TRP A 308 16.06 -1.68 2.85
C TRP A 308 16.94 -2.88 2.51
N VAL A 309 16.76 -3.98 3.23
CA VAL A 309 17.56 -5.20 3.02
C VAL A 309 16.86 -6.21 2.10
N CYS A 310 15.60 -5.95 1.73
CA CYS A 310 14.80 -6.76 0.81
C CYS A 310 15.21 -6.57 -0.66
N LYS A 311 16.44 -6.96 -1.02
CA LYS A 311 16.96 -6.83 -2.40
C LYS A 311 16.17 -7.64 -3.45
N ASN A 312 15.58 -8.76 -3.02
CA ASN A 312 14.79 -9.67 -3.86
C ASN A 312 13.32 -9.26 -3.98
N LEU A 313 13.00 -7.99 -3.70
CA LEU A 313 11.63 -7.52 -3.77
C LEU A 313 11.17 -7.47 -5.24
N GLU A 314 10.16 -8.27 -5.57
CA GLU A 314 9.57 -8.35 -6.91
C GLU A 314 8.33 -7.45 -7.06
N THR A 315 7.62 -7.18 -5.96
CA THR A 315 6.45 -6.29 -5.96
C THR A 315 6.58 -5.20 -4.92
N LEU A 316 6.45 -3.95 -5.34
CA LEU A 316 6.44 -2.79 -4.46
C LEU A 316 5.27 -1.88 -4.81
N HIS A 317 4.23 -1.90 -3.98
CA HIS A 317 3.13 -0.95 -4.06
C HIS A 317 3.18 -0.04 -2.84
N LEU A 318 3.59 1.21 -3.02
CA LEU A 318 3.69 2.18 -1.93
C LEU A 318 3.18 3.56 -2.36
N SER A 319 2.73 4.33 -1.38
CA SER A 319 2.50 5.76 -1.55
C SER A 319 3.60 6.56 -0.88
N PHE A 320 4.09 7.60 -1.52
CA PHE A 320 5.13 8.47 -0.99
C PHE A 320 4.57 9.82 -0.58
N ARG A 321 5.08 10.33 0.53
CA ARG A 321 4.79 11.66 1.06
C ARG A 321 6.10 12.26 1.58
N ALA A 322 6.38 13.52 1.30
CA ALA A 322 7.44 14.24 1.98
C ALA A 322 6.86 14.90 3.24
N THR A 323 7.64 15.09 4.30
CA THR A 323 7.16 15.83 5.49
C THR A 323 7.01 17.34 5.28
N SER A 324 7.10 17.84 4.03
CA SER A 324 7.19 19.25 3.62
C SER A 324 6.62 20.24 4.62
N ASN A 325 7.43 21.24 5.01
CA ASN A 325 7.15 22.36 5.93
C ASN A 325 5.67 22.78 6.00
N THR A 326 4.86 22.03 6.75
CA THR A 326 3.51 22.46 7.17
C THR A 326 3.59 23.51 8.26
N ASN A 327 4.79 24.02 8.57
CA ASN A 327 4.96 25.14 9.48
C ASN A 327 4.49 26.40 8.74
N ASN A 328 3.18 26.67 8.84
CA ASN A 328 2.44 27.94 8.93
C ASN A 328 3.15 29.28 8.67
N SER A 329 4.19 29.38 7.86
CA SER A 329 4.63 30.65 7.29
C SER A 329 3.68 31.01 6.15
N SER A 330 2.42 31.30 6.52
CA SER A 330 1.37 31.86 5.66
C SER A 330 1.81 33.12 4.90
N ASN A 331 2.98 33.67 5.23
CA ASN A 331 3.53 34.90 4.66
C ASN A 331 4.73 34.66 3.75
N SER A 332 5.16 33.41 3.53
CA SER A 332 6.19 33.10 2.52
C SER A 332 5.55 32.94 1.14
N THR A 333 4.93 34.02 0.64
CA THR A 333 4.56 34.18 -0.77
C THR A 333 5.77 34.41 -1.67
N THR A 334 6.98 34.47 -1.12
CA THR A 334 8.20 34.31 -1.90
C THR A 334 8.18 32.94 -2.53
N ILE A 335 7.85 32.93 -3.82
CA ILE A 335 8.04 31.87 -4.81
C ILE A 335 9.27 31.08 -4.39
N ALA A 336 9.06 30.00 -3.63
CA ALA A 336 10.15 29.12 -3.26
C ALA A 336 10.66 28.57 -4.58
N THR A 337 11.83 29.04 -4.98
CA THR A 337 12.45 28.83 -6.27
C THR A 337 12.70 27.34 -6.49
N GLY A 338 11.70 26.65 -7.06
CA GLY A 338 11.81 25.56 -8.03
C GLY A 338 12.38 24.19 -7.62
N GLY A 339 13.10 24.02 -6.52
CA GLY A 339 13.96 22.83 -6.32
C GLY A 339 13.36 21.62 -5.61
N THR A 340 12.52 21.82 -4.59
CA THR A 340 12.23 20.77 -3.59
C THR A 340 11.42 19.56 -4.10
N PRO A 341 10.42 19.69 -5.00
CA PRO A 341 9.61 18.53 -5.41
C PRO A 341 10.38 17.55 -6.31
N LYS A 342 11.34 18.07 -7.09
CA LYS A 342 12.16 17.27 -8.00
C LYS A 342 13.18 16.43 -7.23
N ILE A 343 13.78 17.00 -6.18
CA ILE A 343 14.69 16.26 -5.28
C ILE A 343 13.98 15.05 -4.67
N ASN A 344 12.74 15.21 -4.18
CA ASN A 344 11.96 14.10 -3.62
C ASN A 344 11.78 12.96 -4.64
N SER A 345 11.50 13.32 -5.90
CA SER A 345 11.33 12.35 -6.99
C SER A 345 12.66 11.64 -7.28
N ARG A 346 13.77 12.39 -7.35
CA ARG A 346 15.12 11.82 -7.54
C ARG A 346 15.50 10.86 -6.42
N ILE A 347 15.17 11.19 -5.16
CA ILE A 347 15.39 10.30 -4.01
C ILE A 347 14.57 9.03 -4.16
N VAL A 348 13.25 9.13 -4.42
CA VAL A 348 12.39 7.94 -4.55
C VAL A 348 12.84 7.03 -5.70
N PHE A 349 13.04 7.58 -6.90
CA PHE A 349 13.43 6.80 -8.07
C PHE A 349 14.85 6.26 -7.97
N GLY A 350 15.80 7.08 -7.52
CA GLY A 350 17.19 6.69 -7.35
C GLY A 350 17.41 5.65 -6.26
N TYR A 351 16.60 5.68 -5.19
CA TYR A 351 16.66 4.71 -4.11
C TYR A 351 16.10 3.36 -4.58
N ILE A 352 14.87 3.37 -5.10
CA ILE A 352 14.17 2.16 -5.52
C ILE A 352 14.96 1.40 -6.61
N SER A 353 15.46 2.13 -7.61
CA SER A 353 16.22 1.54 -8.72
C SER A 353 17.50 0.80 -8.30
N ARG A 354 18.08 1.14 -7.16
CA ARG A 354 19.30 0.51 -6.63
C ARG A 354 19.03 -0.54 -5.56
N VAL A 355 18.09 -0.24 -4.67
CA VAL A 355 17.84 -1.08 -3.50
C VAL A 355 16.94 -2.27 -3.85
N CYS A 356 16.08 -2.14 -4.87
CA CYS A 356 15.17 -3.19 -5.31
C CYS A 356 15.32 -3.46 -6.82
N PRO A 357 16.48 -3.96 -7.28
CA PRO A 357 16.74 -4.17 -8.72
C PRO A 357 15.85 -5.27 -9.34
N GLU A 358 15.33 -6.20 -8.52
CA GLU A 358 14.54 -7.35 -8.96
C GLU A 358 13.04 -7.06 -9.16
N LEU A 359 12.62 -5.79 -9.11
CA LEU A 359 11.22 -5.40 -9.22
C LEU A 359 10.62 -5.78 -10.58
N LYS A 360 9.48 -6.48 -10.52
CA LYS A 360 8.62 -6.83 -11.67
C LYS A 360 7.34 -6.01 -11.69
N ASP A 361 6.79 -5.66 -10.53
CA ASP A 361 5.55 -4.90 -10.39
C ASP A 361 5.76 -3.72 -9.44
N LEU A 362 5.83 -2.52 -10.02
CA LEU A 362 6.07 -1.27 -9.31
C LEU A 362 4.84 -0.37 -9.36
N GLN A 363 4.27 -0.08 -8.19
CA GLN A 363 3.23 0.93 -8.04
C GLN A 363 3.69 2.02 -7.07
N LEU A 364 3.92 3.22 -7.58
CA LEU A 364 4.25 4.39 -6.78
C LEU A 364 3.11 5.40 -6.85
N ARG A 365 2.56 5.76 -5.70
CA ARG A 365 1.55 6.81 -5.63
C ARG A 365 2.07 8.02 -4.91
N ALA A 366 1.64 9.20 -5.34
CA ALA A 366 1.87 10.44 -4.63
C ALA A 366 0.57 10.93 -3.99
N ALA A 367 0.71 11.55 -2.82
CA ALA A 367 -0.38 12.19 -2.10
C ALA A 367 -0.81 13.50 -2.80
N GLU A 368 -1.60 13.44 -3.88
CA GLU A 368 -2.16 14.69 -4.43
C GLU A 368 -3.40 15.12 -3.64
N ASN A 369 -3.52 16.42 -3.40
CA ASN A 369 -4.70 17.06 -2.80
C ASN A 369 -5.03 16.53 -1.40
N PHE A 370 -4.04 16.58 -0.51
CA PHE A 370 -4.35 16.55 0.91
C PHE A 370 -5.06 17.85 1.30
N TYR A 371 -6.38 17.84 1.23
CA TYR A 371 -7.14 18.57 2.22
C TYR A 371 -6.95 17.81 3.52
N TRP A 372 -6.09 18.33 4.40
CA TRP A 372 -6.41 18.19 5.81
C TRP A 372 -7.59 19.15 6.00
N PRO A 373 -8.86 18.69 6.08
CA PRO A 373 -9.82 19.46 6.85
C PRO A 373 -9.18 19.52 8.22
N ALA A 374 -8.53 20.64 8.50
CA ALA A 374 -7.82 20.81 9.74
C ALA A 374 -8.82 20.45 10.83
N TRP A 375 -8.47 19.46 11.64
CA TRP A 375 -9.10 19.21 12.93
C TRP A 375 -8.92 20.41 13.88
N THR A 376 -8.72 21.63 13.37
CA THR A 376 -8.98 22.87 14.08
C THR A 376 -10.48 22.99 14.19
N PRO A 377 -11.07 22.75 15.38
CA PRO A 377 -12.52 22.72 15.52
C PRO A 377 -13.17 24.07 15.16
N HIS A 378 -12.41 25.17 15.03
CA HIS A 378 -12.93 26.55 14.99
C HIS A 378 -12.18 27.52 14.04
N GLY A 379 -11.86 27.17 12.78
CA GLY A 379 -11.24 28.16 11.89
C GLY A 379 -11.51 27.94 10.40
N ASP A 380 -12.12 28.94 9.75
CA ASP A 380 -12.47 29.04 8.32
C ASP A 380 -11.29 29.01 7.32
N GLY A 381 -10.13 28.48 7.71
CA GLY A 381 -8.91 28.49 6.90
C GLY A 381 -8.43 27.08 6.56
N ALA A 382 -9.15 26.37 5.68
CA ALA A 382 -8.61 25.14 5.10
C ALA A 382 -7.40 25.50 4.21
N THR A 383 -6.18 25.38 4.75
CA THR A 383 -4.97 25.58 3.98
C THR A 383 -4.83 24.42 2.99
N ILE A 384 -4.90 24.74 1.70
CA ILE A 384 -4.62 23.79 0.63
C ILE A 384 -3.15 23.42 0.77
N THR A 385 -2.85 22.22 1.28
CA THR A 385 -1.47 21.76 1.33
C THR A 385 -0.96 21.56 -0.10
N GLN A 386 0.27 22.00 -0.35
CA GLN A 386 0.90 21.91 -1.66
C GLN A 386 0.89 20.46 -2.16
N ARG A 387 0.47 20.26 -3.40
CA ARG A 387 0.39 18.93 -4.03
C ARG A 387 1.77 18.28 -4.05
N GLN A 388 1.92 17.16 -3.37
CA GLN A 388 3.12 16.35 -3.49
C GLN A 388 2.95 15.39 -4.65
N ARG A 389 3.87 15.47 -5.60
CA ARG A 389 3.85 14.71 -6.85
C ARG A 389 5.21 14.10 -7.09
N LEU A 390 5.20 12.92 -7.71
CA LEU A 390 6.40 12.36 -8.31
C LEU A 390 6.50 12.97 -9.71
N HIS A 391 7.46 13.87 -9.88
CA HIS A 391 7.69 14.54 -11.15
C HIS A 391 8.26 13.53 -12.15
N LEU A 392 7.87 13.66 -13.42
CA LEU A 392 8.32 12.78 -14.51
C LEU A 392 9.27 13.47 -15.49
N THR A 393 9.72 14.68 -15.15
CA THR A 393 10.69 15.41 -15.97
C THR A 393 12.04 14.70 -15.92
N LEU A 394 12.88 14.92 -16.91
CA LEU A 394 14.19 14.29 -16.97
C LEU A 394 15.00 14.62 -15.72
N ASP A 395 14.99 15.89 -15.30
CA ASP A 395 15.71 16.37 -14.13
C ASP A 395 15.12 15.93 -12.78
N SER A 396 13.90 15.37 -12.76
CA SER A 396 13.35 14.74 -11.55
C SER A 396 13.78 13.29 -11.38
N GLY A 397 14.59 12.75 -12.30
CA GLY A 397 15.22 11.44 -12.18
C GLY A 397 14.30 10.27 -12.51
N PHE A 398 13.22 10.48 -13.26
CA PHE A 398 12.35 9.36 -13.66
C PHE A 398 13.11 8.31 -14.49
N CYS A 399 14.11 8.73 -15.28
CA CYS A 399 15.00 7.84 -16.02
C CYS A 399 15.85 6.91 -15.14
N LEU A 400 16.02 7.20 -13.85
CA LEU A 400 16.74 6.31 -12.92
C LEU A 400 16.06 4.95 -12.79
N LEU A 401 14.74 4.89 -12.99
CA LEU A 401 13.98 3.64 -12.97
C LEU A 401 14.31 2.72 -14.17
N ALA A 402 15.02 3.21 -15.20
CA ALA A 402 15.43 2.39 -16.33
C ALA A 402 16.36 1.21 -15.93
N ARG A 403 17.01 1.28 -14.77
CA ARG A 403 17.81 0.20 -14.19
C ARG A 403 16.98 -1.03 -13.79
N LEU A 404 15.66 -0.89 -13.63
CA LEU A 404 14.75 -1.99 -13.31
C LEU A 404 14.48 -2.86 -14.55
N THR A 405 15.47 -3.62 -15.00
CA THR A 405 15.41 -4.38 -16.25
C THR A 405 14.36 -5.49 -16.26
N ARG A 406 13.95 -5.96 -15.09
CA ARG A 406 12.91 -7.00 -14.90
C ARG A 406 11.49 -6.44 -14.78
N LEU A 407 11.31 -5.13 -14.91
CA LEU A 407 10.02 -4.48 -14.69
C LEU A 407 9.00 -4.91 -15.75
N GLU A 408 7.91 -5.54 -15.32
CA GLU A 408 6.79 -6.00 -16.15
C GLU A 408 5.59 -5.04 -16.07
N GLN A 409 5.40 -4.37 -14.93
CA GLN A 409 4.30 -3.46 -14.66
C GLN A 409 4.80 -2.19 -13.96
N LEU A 410 4.42 -1.03 -14.49
CA LEU A 410 4.70 0.28 -13.90
C LEU A 410 3.40 1.06 -13.72
N ASN A 411 3.05 1.38 -12.48
CA ASN A 411 1.91 2.22 -12.14
C ASN A 411 2.36 3.42 -11.31
N LEU A 412 2.48 4.57 -11.94
CA LEU A 412 2.68 5.85 -11.26
C LEU A 412 1.34 6.55 -11.15
N GLY A 413 0.97 7.02 -9.97
CA GLY A 413 -0.37 7.54 -9.79
C GLY A 413 -0.53 8.55 -8.69
N CYS A 414 -1.77 9.02 -8.61
CA CYS A 414 -2.28 9.85 -7.55
C CYS A 414 -3.33 9.04 -6.78
N ILE A 415 -3.37 9.24 -5.48
CA ILE A 415 -4.48 8.74 -4.66
C ILE A 415 -5.63 9.75 -4.73
N SER A 416 -6.56 9.56 -5.66
CA SER A 416 -7.81 10.34 -5.66
C SER A 416 -8.82 9.71 -4.71
N TRP A 417 -9.13 10.40 -3.62
CA TRP A 417 -10.03 9.92 -2.56
C TRP A 417 -11.48 9.78 -3.02
N SER A 418 -11.96 10.70 -3.86
CA SER A 418 -13.32 10.63 -4.35
C SER A 418 -13.39 9.56 -5.44
N GLY A 419 -13.95 8.39 -5.11
CA GLY A 419 -14.43 7.42 -6.10
C GLY A 419 -15.37 8.03 -7.16
N ALA A 420 -15.77 9.31 -7.00
CA ALA A 420 -16.12 10.24 -8.05
C ALA A 420 -14.95 10.46 -9.03
N SER A 421 -14.70 9.42 -9.83
CA SER A 421 -14.17 9.58 -11.17
C SER A 421 -14.96 10.68 -11.88
N THR A 422 -14.25 11.62 -12.51
CA THR A 422 -14.53 12.24 -13.83
C THR A 422 -14.54 13.77 -13.93
N GLY A 423 -14.51 14.56 -12.86
CA GLY A 423 -14.63 16.02 -13.00
C GLY A 423 -13.33 16.81 -13.00
N PHE A 424 -12.43 16.52 -12.06
CA PHE A 424 -11.37 17.48 -11.71
C PHE A 424 -10.08 17.23 -12.49
N VAL A 425 -9.98 17.98 -13.58
CA VAL A 425 -8.77 18.34 -14.33
C VAL A 425 -8.16 17.20 -15.14
N SER A 426 -8.85 16.94 -16.25
CA SER A 426 -8.20 16.44 -17.46
C SER A 426 -6.93 17.24 -17.80
N ARG A 427 -5.79 16.55 -17.62
CA ARG A 427 -4.74 16.30 -18.64
C ARG A 427 -3.75 17.42 -19.02
N ASN A 428 -2.47 17.03 -18.98
CA ASN A 428 -1.25 17.58 -19.59
C ASN A 428 -0.75 19.00 -19.28
N THR A 429 -1.59 19.99 -19.00
CA THR A 429 -1.09 21.36 -18.67
C THR A 429 -0.31 21.44 -17.37
N VAL A 430 -0.46 20.44 -16.50
CA VAL A 430 0.10 20.45 -15.16
C VAL A 430 1.56 19.99 -15.11
N TRP A 431 2.00 19.21 -16.10
CA TRP A 431 3.29 18.53 -16.03
C TRP A 431 4.39 19.26 -16.77
N ASN A 432 4.06 20.15 -17.72
CA ASN A 432 5.02 20.78 -18.63
C ASN A 432 6.03 19.76 -19.18
N LEU A 433 5.54 18.55 -19.52
CA LEU A 433 6.39 17.48 -20.04
C LEU A 433 6.75 17.79 -21.47
N GLU A 434 8.04 17.82 -21.72
CA GLU A 434 8.62 17.90 -23.04
C GLU A 434 8.84 16.50 -23.60
N LEU A 435 8.99 16.38 -24.92
CA LEU A 435 9.29 15.10 -25.56
C LEU A 435 10.54 14.43 -24.96
N VAL A 436 11.56 15.24 -24.65
CA VAL A 436 12.84 14.85 -24.08
C VAL A 436 12.72 14.18 -22.68
N ASP A 437 11.61 14.40 -21.99
CA ASP A 437 11.37 13.84 -20.65
C ASP A 437 10.95 12.37 -20.69
N LEU A 438 10.39 11.90 -21.80
CA LEU A 438 9.78 10.57 -21.92
C LEU A 438 10.22 9.78 -23.15
N ASP A 439 10.86 10.42 -24.13
CA ASP A 439 11.25 9.76 -25.38
C ASP A 439 12.27 8.64 -25.18
N TRP A 440 13.10 8.70 -24.14
CA TRP A 440 14.02 7.65 -23.72
C TRP A 440 13.32 6.36 -23.26
N ILE A 441 11.99 6.35 -23.09
CA ILE A 441 11.23 5.12 -22.81
C ILE A 441 10.95 4.37 -24.12
N LEU A 442 10.90 5.09 -25.24
CA LEU A 442 10.53 4.59 -26.55
C LEU A 442 11.75 4.07 -27.30
N GLU A 443 11.56 2.96 -28.02
CA GLU A 443 12.62 2.40 -28.87
C GLU A 443 13.09 3.39 -29.94
N GLU A 444 12.16 4.14 -30.52
CA GLU A 444 12.45 5.23 -31.47
C GLU A 444 13.35 6.30 -30.85
N GLY A 445 13.19 6.60 -29.56
CA GLY A 445 13.99 7.61 -28.85
C GLY A 445 15.44 7.21 -28.62
N HIS A 446 15.75 5.92 -28.67
CA HIS A 446 17.13 5.41 -28.63
C HIS A 446 17.76 5.34 -30.02
N ARG A 447 16.98 4.97 -31.04
CA ARG A 447 17.46 4.86 -32.43
C ARG A 447 17.72 6.23 -33.06
N ASP A 448 16.89 7.22 -32.76
CA ASP A 448 17.01 8.56 -33.36
C ASP A 448 18.16 9.38 -32.73
N VAL A 449 19.22 9.59 -33.50
CA VAL A 449 20.39 10.41 -33.12
C VAL A 449 19.97 11.83 -32.73
N ARG A 450 18.97 12.42 -33.39
CA ARG A 450 18.52 13.79 -33.09
C ARG A 450 17.88 13.90 -31.71
N ARG A 451 17.11 12.87 -31.31
CA ARG A 451 16.49 12.78 -29.99
C ARG A 451 17.53 12.60 -28.89
N ARG A 452 18.54 11.74 -29.12
CA ARG A 452 19.70 11.62 -28.22
C ARG A 452 20.43 12.96 -28.06
N GLU A 453 20.69 13.66 -29.16
CA GLU A 453 21.34 14.96 -29.13
C GLU A 453 20.50 16.02 -28.42
N MET A 454 19.18 15.99 -28.54
CA MET A 454 18.28 16.86 -27.80
C MET A 454 18.41 16.65 -26.27
N ARG A 455 18.50 15.40 -25.80
CA ARG A 455 18.77 15.10 -24.39
C ARG A 455 20.13 15.66 -23.93
N ARG A 456 21.18 15.48 -24.74
CA ARG A 456 22.51 16.04 -24.45
C ARG A 456 22.50 17.55 -24.33
N ARG A 457 21.78 18.24 -25.22
CA ARG A 457 21.61 19.71 -25.14
C ARG A 457 20.91 20.14 -23.87
N VAL A 458 19.87 19.43 -23.42
CA VAL A 458 19.25 19.74 -22.12
C VAL A 458 20.26 19.62 -20.99
N ILE A 459 21.12 18.59 -21.00
CA ILE A 459 22.18 18.45 -19.98
C ILE A 459 23.19 19.61 -20.08
N ALA A 460 23.72 19.88 -21.28
CA ALA A 460 24.75 20.90 -21.50
C ALA A 460 24.23 22.33 -21.22
N GLU A 461 23.09 22.70 -21.80
CA GLU A 461 22.58 24.08 -21.76
C GLU A 461 21.85 24.38 -20.46
N ARG A 462 21.08 23.42 -19.92
CA ARG A 462 20.21 23.66 -18.76
C ARG A 462 20.79 23.13 -17.46
N TRP A 463 21.46 21.97 -17.46
CA TRP A 463 21.89 21.33 -16.23
C TRP A 463 23.28 21.72 -15.77
N GLU A 464 24.17 22.24 -16.63
CA GLU A 464 25.50 22.65 -16.20
C GLU A 464 25.47 23.64 -15.04
N TYR A 465 24.59 24.64 -15.11
CA TYR A 465 24.37 25.59 -14.01
C TYR A 465 23.83 24.89 -12.76
N LEU A 466 22.82 24.01 -12.89
CA LEU A 466 22.21 23.30 -11.77
C LEU A 466 23.18 22.31 -11.10
N LEU A 467 24.01 21.63 -11.88
CA LEU A 467 25.06 20.71 -11.42
C LEU A 467 26.17 21.48 -10.70
N TYR A 468 26.51 22.67 -11.19
CA TYR A 468 27.44 23.57 -10.53
C TYR A 468 26.87 24.05 -9.18
N GLU A 469 25.61 24.49 -9.16
CA GLU A 469 24.91 24.93 -7.95
C GLU A 469 24.83 23.81 -6.90
N GLU A 470 24.42 22.60 -7.28
CA GLU A 470 24.39 21.43 -6.37
C GLU A 470 25.79 21.09 -5.83
N ARG A 471 26.84 21.23 -6.65
CA ARG A 471 28.23 21.01 -6.21
C ARG A 471 28.68 22.05 -5.19
N VAL A 472 28.36 23.33 -5.42
CA VAL A 472 28.66 24.42 -4.49
C VAL A 472 27.89 24.22 -3.18
N ASN A 473 26.61 23.88 -3.23
CA ASN A 473 25.79 23.61 -2.05
C ASN A 473 26.36 22.43 -1.24
N LYS A 474 26.78 21.34 -1.90
CA LYS A 474 27.43 20.21 -1.23
C LYS A 474 28.76 20.58 -0.56
N LEU A 475 29.57 21.41 -1.20
CA LEU A 475 30.81 21.91 -0.60
C LEU A 475 30.52 22.80 0.60
N GLN A 476 29.51 23.67 0.51
CA GLN A 476 29.06 24.52 1.60
C GLN A 476 28.57 23.69 2.79
N GLU A 477 27.72 22.69 2.58
CA GLU A 477 27.25 21.77 3.62
C GLU A 477 28.40 21.00 4.29
N ALA A 478 29.37 20.54 3.51
CA ALA A 478 30.56 19.87 4.04
C ALA A 478 31.42 20.82 4.89
N MET A 479 31.57 22.08 4.45
CA MET A 479 32.27 23.12 5.22
C MET A 479 31.53 23.45 6.53
N GLU A 480 30.21 23.60 6.49
CA GLU A 480 29.38 23.86 7.68
C GLU A 480 29.43 22.70 8.67
N THR A 481 29.35 21.46 8.18
CA THR A 481 29.46 20.26 9.01
C THR A 481 30.83 20.18 9.69
N ASN A 482 31.91 20.38 8.93
CA ASN A 482 33.27 20.41 9.47
C ASN A 482 33.46 21.54 10.50
N TRP A 483 32.95 22.74 10.21
CA TRP A 483 32.98 23.87 11.13
C TRP A 483 32.24 23.56 12.44
N TRP A 484 31.07 22.92 12.37
CA TRP A 484 30.28 22.55 13.54
C TRP A 484 30.97 21.48 14.40
N VAL A 485 31.60 20.48 13.78
CA VAL A 485 32.41 19.46 14.46
C VAL A 485 33.62 20.09 15.16
N SER A 486 34.30 21.03 14.52
CA SER A 486 35.44 21.74 15.14
C SER A 486 35.02 22.64 16.30
N ARG A 487 33.84 23.25 16.24
CA ARG A 487 33.32 24.11 17.32
C ARG A 487 32.86 23.30 18.53
N THR A 488 32.16 22.19 18.32
CA THR A 488 31.67 21.34 19.42
C THR A 488 32.79 20.59 20.14
N ARG A 489 33.85 20.17 19.44
CA ARG A 489 35.05 19.60 20.09
C ARG A 489 35.72 20.57 21.09
N LYS A 490 35.60 21.88 20.89
CA LYS A 490 36.18 22.89 21.80
C LYS A 490 35.31 23.20 23.02
N MET A 491 34.02 22.84 23.01
CA MET A 491 33.05 23.23 24.04
C MET A 491 32.62 22.11 24.98
N VAL A 492 33.17 20.88 24.85
CA VAL A 492 33.00 19.84 25.87
C VAL A 492 34.18 19.97 26.84
N PRO A 493 33.99 20.56 28.04
CA PRO A 493 35.04 20.58 29.06
C PRO A 493 35.45 19.14 29.34
N HIS A 494 36.73 18.89 29.59
CA HIS A 494 37.24 17.61 30.07
C HIS A 494 36.64 17.27 31.45
N SER A 495 35.35 16.96 31.51
CA SER A 495 34.71 16.38 32.69
C SER A 495 35.16 14.93 32.75
N THR A 496 36.19 14.72 33.58
CA THR A 496 36.52 13.50 34.32
C THR A 496 35.81 12.23 33.84
N THR A 497 36.56 11.51 33.01
CA THR A 497 36.45 10.11 32.61
C THR A 497 35.94 9.20 33.74
N THR A 498 34.62 9.04 33.88
CA THR A 498 34.06 7.86 34.53
C THR A 498 33.97 6.75 33.49
N ASN A 499 34.90 5.81 33.58
CA ASN A 499 35.00 4.56 32.81
C ASN A 499 33.73 3.71 32.93
N THR A 500 32.64 4.12 32.31
CA THR A 500 31.46 3.27 32.11
C THR A 500 31.58 2.71 30.70
N SER A 501 32.11 1.51 30.60
CA SER A 501 32.28 0.69 29.40
C SER A 501 30.93 0.43 28.71
N ASN A 502 30.43 1.42 27.99
CA ASN A 502 29.22 1.34 27.19
C ASN A 502 29.55 0.80 25.78
N THR A 503 30.14 -0.39 25.72
CA THR A 503 30.51 -1.13 24.50
C THR A 503 29.30 -1.61 23.67
N ASN A 504 28.07 -1.41 24.14
CA ASN A 504 26.86 -1.92 23.49
C ASN A 504 26.20 -1.00 22.44
N LYS A 505 26.75 0.20 22.15
CA LYS A 505 26.13 1.11 21.16
C LYS A 505 26.57 0.92 19.71
N GLN A 506 27.52 0.02 19.41
CA GLN A 506 27.89 -0.31 18.02
C GLN A 506 27.01 -1.38 17.35
N VAL A 507 26.05 -1.99 18.06
CA VAL A 507 25.47 -3.30 17.69
C VAL A 507 24.34 -3.24 16.64
N LEU A 508 23.82 -2.09 16.21
CA LEU A 508 22.65 -2.06 15.31
C LEU A 508 22.72 -1.14 14.09
N ARG A 509 23.91 -0.65 13.70
CA ARG A 509 24.15 -0.40 12.28
C ARG A 509 24.40 -1.76 11.66
N GLY A 510 23.32 -2.45 11.27
CA GLY A 510 23.42 -3.71 10.53
C GLY A 510 24.46 -3.57 9.43
N ARG A 511 25.21 -4.64 9.14
CA ARG A 511 26.19 -4.71 8.05
C ARG A 511 25.50 -4.31 6.75
N THR A 512 25.39 -3.01 6.50
CA THR A 512 24.93 -2.49 5.24
C THR A 512 26.03 -2.77 4.25
N ASP A 513 25.63 -3.37 3.16
CA ASP A 513 26.50 -3.68 2.04
C ASP A 513 27.26 -2.40 1.63
N PRO A 514 28.60 -2.37 1.69
CA PRO A 514 29.36 -1.19 1.29
C PRO A 514 29.10 -0.83 -0.19
N GLU A 515 28.76 -1.81 -1.01
CA GLU A 515 28.46 -1.61 -2.43
C GLU A 515 27.20 -0.75 -2.62
N ILE A 516 26.12 -1.04 -1.89
CA ILE A 516 24.87 -0.27 -2.04
C ILE A 516 25.05 1.17 -1.53
N HIS A 517 25.86 1.39 -0.50
CA HIS A 517 26.20 2.75 -0.04
C HIS A 517 26.93 3.54 -1.12
N GLU A 518 27.90 2.92 -1.78
CA GLU A 518 28.64 3.55 -2.87
C GLU A 518 27.73 3.86 -4.06
N GLN A 519 26.83 2.93 -4.42
CA GLN A 519 25.82 3.17 -5.44
C GLN A 519 24.91 4.35 -5.08
N LEU A 520 24.55 4.50 -3.80
CA LEU A 520 23.65 5.57 -3.31
C LEU A 520 24.37 6.89 -3.01
N LYS A 521 25.69 7.03 -3.23
CA LYS A 521 26.45 8.27 -2.93
C LYS A 521 25.88 9.51 -3.62
N ASN A 522 25.26 9.35 -4.78
CA ASN A 522 24.68 10.42 -5.59
C ASN A 522 23.14 10.51 -5.45
N LEU A 523 22.50 9.74 -4.55
CA LEU A 523 21.04 9.63 -4.39
C LEU A 523 20.30 10.96 -4.17
N GLY A 524 19.58 11.47 -5.16
CA GLY A 524 18.81 12.72 -5.06
C GLY A 524 19.49 13.94 -5.69
N LEU A 525 20.73 13.81 -6.16
CA LEU A 525 21.45 14.84 -6.92
C LEU A 525 21.21 14.64 -8.41
N LEU A 526 21.33 15.73 -9.17
CA LEU A 526 21.22 15.74 -10.61
C LEU A 526 22.36 14.98 -11.31
N VAL A 527 23.53 14.88 -10.67
CA VAL A 527 24.65 14.08 -11.18
C VAL A 527 24.28 12.61 -11.37
N ASP A 528 23.43 12.04 -10.51
CA ASP A 528 22.95 10.66 -10.64
C ASP A 528 22.13 10.47 -11.92
N VAL A 529 21.29 11.46 -12.23
CA VAL A 529 20.46 11.48 -13.42
C VAL A 529 21.34 11.60 -14.67
N LYS A 530 22.35 12.47 -14.63
CA LYS A 530 23.34 12.60 -15.72
C LYS A 530 24.09 11.29 -15.94
N ASP A 531 24.62 10.67 -14.89
CA ASP A 531 25.36 9.40 -14.96
C ASP A 531 24.51 8.31 -15.62
N MET A 532 23.21 8.24 -15.28
CA MET A 532 22.27 7.28 -15.90
C MET A 532 22.07 7.54 -17.41
N LEU A 533 22.00 8.80 -17.83
CA LEU A 533 21.83 9.13 -19.25
C LEU A 533 23.10 8.81 -20.04
N GLU A 534 24.28 9.06 -19.46
CA GLU A 534 25.56 8.65 -20.05
C GLU A 534 25.68 7.12 -20.13
N GLU A 535 25.24 6.39 -19.10
CA GLU A 535 25.17 4.91 -19.10
C GLU A 535 24.33 4.38 -20.27
N MET A 536 23.14 4.97 -20.51
CA MET A 536 22.31 4.63 -21.67
C MET A 536 23.01 4.90 -23.00
N GLU A 537 23.76 5.99 -23.10
CA GLU A 537 24.49 6.35 -24.32
C GLU A 537 25.65 5.41 -24.60
N VAL A 538 26.46 5.10 -23.58
CA VAL A 538 27.56 4.14 -23.68
C VAL A 538 27.05 2.78 -24.13
N GLU A 539 25.92 2.31 -23.58
CA GLU A 539 25.33 1.03 -23.97
C GLU A 539 24.84 1.06 -25.43
N ASN A 540 24.24 2.17 -25.86
CA ASN A 540 23.86 2.35 -27.27
C ASN A 540 25.08 2.35 -28.22
N GLU A 541 26.19 2.98 -27.82
CA GLU A 541 27.41 3.02 -28.63
C GLU A 541 28.14 1.68 -28.69
N ARG A 542 28.19 0.97 -27.56
CA ARG A 542 28.77 -0.37 -27.48
C ARG A 542 28.06 -1.33 -28.42
N GLN A 543 26.73 -1.30 -28.44
CA GLN A 543 25.93 -2.18 -29.29
C GLN A 543 25.97 -1.78 -30.77
N GLY A 544 26.10 -0.48 -31.08
CA GLY A 544 26.24 0.00 -32.46
C GLY A 544 27.54 -0.44 -33.16
N LYS A 545 28.61 -0.73 -32.41
CA LYS A 545 29.91 -1.18 -32.94
C LYS A 545 29.99 -2.68 -33.22
N GLU A 546 29.05 -3.48 -32.72
CA GLU A 546 28.92 -4.91 -33.09
C GLU A 546 28.21 -5.02 -34.45
N GLU A 547 28.87 -4.45 -35.46
CA GLU A 547 28.41 -4.26 -36.83
C GLU A 547 27.94 -5.59 -37.45
N GLY A 548 26.63 -5.73 -37.62
CA GLY A 548 26.03 -6.86 -38.34
C GLY A 548 24.75 -7.42 -37.71
N ARG A 549 24.38 -7.04 -36.49
CA ARG A 549 23.08 -7.42 -35.89
C ARG A 549 22.18 -6.20 -35.70
N GLU A 550 21.37 -5.91 -36.70
CA GLU A 550 20.28 -4.93 -36.56
C GLU A 550 19.38 -5.30 -35.36
N GLY A 551 19.19 -4.38 -34.40
CA GLY A 551 18.16 -4.49 -33.36
C GLY A 551 18.61 -4.51 -31.90
N TRP A 552 19.89 -4.27 -31.62
CA TRP A 552 20.43 -4.17 -30.26
C TRP A 552 20.76 -2.70 -29.98
N TYR A 553 19.84 -2.01 -29.30
CA TYR A 553 20.03 -0.69 -28.66
C TYR A 553 19.65 -0.86 -27.18
N PHE A 554 19.99 0.11 -26.33
CA PHE A 554 19.52 0.14 -24.94
C PHE A 554 18.00 -0.02 -24.94
N LYS A 555 17.51 -1.12 -24.36
CA LYS A 555 16.07 -1.40 -24.27
C LYS A 555 15.59 -0.97 -22.90
N CYS A 556 14.98 0.21 -22.81
CA CYS A 556 14.31 0.62 -21.60
C CYS A 556 13.15 -0.34 -21.28
N TRP A 557 13.25 -1.00 -20.12
CA TRP A 557 12.32 -1.99 -19.60
C TRP A 557 11.90 -3.04 -20.65
N PRO A 558 12.80 -3.98 -20.99
CA PRO A 558 12.54 -4.97 -22.04
C PRO A 558 11.38 -5.91 -21.70
N MET A 559 11.03 -6.06 -20.42
CA MET A 559 9.93 -6.90 -19.95
C MET A 559 8.60 -6.16 -19.74
N LEU A 560 8.56 -4.83 -19.92
CA LEU A 560 7.40 -4.02 -19.56
C LEU A 560 6.21 -4.30 -20.47
N ARG A 561 5.13 -4.80 -19.87
CA ARG A 561 3.87 -5.09 -20.54
C ARG A 561 2.85 -3.99 -20.33
N TRP A 562 2.80 -3.44 -19.12
CA TRP A 562 1.77 -2.50 -18.71
C TRP A 562 2.37 -1.27 -18.05
N MET A 563 2.04 -0.10 -18.59
CA MET A 563 2.37 1.19 -18.03
C MET A 563 1.09 2.00 -17.78
N GLN A 564 1.03 2.60 -16.61
CA GLN A 564 -0.07 3.46 -16.18
C GLN A 564 0.52 4.64 -15.42
N ILE A 565 0.22 5.86 -15.88
CA ILE A 565 0.78 7.08 -15.31
C ILE A 565 -0.35 8.10 -15.08
N TYR A 566 -0.70 8.34 -13.82
CA TYR A 566 -1.75 9.29 -13.40
C TYR A 566 -3.09 9.05 -14.13
N HIS A 567 -3.45 7.78 -14.31
CA HIS A 567 -4.70 7.36 -14.93
C HIS A 567 -5.53 6.51 -13.96
N SER A 568 -6.86 6.56 -14.06
CA SER A 568 -7.77 5.93 -13.10
C SER A 568 -8.26 4.52 -13.51
N THR A 569 -7.90 4.04 -14.70
CA THR A 569 -8.27 2.69 -15.14
C THR A 569 -7.45 1.65 -14.41
N GLU A 570 -8.05 0.50 -14.10
CA GLU A 570 -7.32 -0.62 -13.47
C GLU A 570 -6.35 -1.29 -14.45
N TYR A 571 -6.62 -1.15 -15.76
CA TYR A 571 -5.78 -1.70 -16.81
C TYR A 571 -4.81 -0.64 -17.34
N GLY A 572 -3.52 -0.98 -17.34
CA GLY A 572 -2.46 -0.20 -17.98
C GLY A 572 -2.52 -0.30 -19.52
N ARG A 573 -1.60 0.41 -20.18
CA ARG A 573 -1.43 0.40 -21.64
C ARG A 573 0.00 0.00 -21.99
N SER A 574 0.30 -0.24 -23.27
CA SER A 574 1.70 -0.33 -23.72
C SER A 574 2.41 1.01 -23.46
N LYS A 575 3.73 0.98 -23.27
CA LYS A 575 4.53 2.17 -22.98
C LYS A 575 4.41 3.23 -24.09
N GLU A 576 4.32 2.84 -25.35
CA GLU A 576 4.17 3.75 -26.50
C GLU A 576 2.83 4.49 -26.46
N ARG A 577 1.73 3.77 -26.19
CA ARG A 577 0.39 4.36 -26.09
C ARG A 577 0.29 5.29 -24.90
N GLU A 578 0.95 4.96 -23.80
CA GLU A 578 0.93 5.76 -22.58
C GLU A 578 1.80 7.02 -22.70
N VAL A 579 3.03 6.92 -23.22
CA VAL A 579 3.88 8.09 -23.52
C VAL A 579 3.18 9.02 -24.52
N ARG A 580 2.61 8.48 -25.61
CA ARG A 580 1.86 9.31 -26.58
C ARG A 580 0.71 10.05 -25.91
N ARG A 581 -0.04 9.40 -25.02
CA ARG A 581 -1.12 10.03 -24.26
C ARG A 581 -0.61 11.17 -23.37
N LEU A 582 0.54 11.00 -22.73
CA LEU A 582 1.14 12.03 -21.87
C LEU A 582 1.67 13.23 -22.66
N LEU A 583 2.10 13.02 -23.90
CA LEU A 583 2.64 14.08 -24.77
C LEU A 583 1.59 14.75 -25.66
N THR A 584 0.44 14.11 -25.91
CA THR A 584 -0.61 14.67 -26.79
C THR A 584 -1.30 15.84 -26.11
N HIS A 585 -1.26 17.04 -26.69
CA HIS A 585 -1.90 18.19 -26.07
C HIS A 585 -3.43 17.96 -25.94
N PRO A 586 -4.09 18.39 -24.84
CA PRO A 586 -5.52 18.13 -24.64
C PRO A 586 -6.40 18.63 -25.79
N GLN A 587 -5.97 19.70 -26.47
CA GLN A 587 -6.69 20.28 -27.61
C GLN A 587 -6.73 19.34 -28.84
N ASP A 588 -5.69 18.52 -29.04
CA ASP A 588 -5.64 17.58 -30.17
C ASP A 588 -6.58 16.38 -29.97
N LEU A 589 -6.86 16.03 -28.71
CA LEU A 589 -7.83 14.99 -28.38
C LEU A 589 -9.28 15.42 -28.69
N ILE A 590 -9.59 16.71 -28.58
CA ILE A 590 -10.95 17.23 -28.84
C ILE A 590 -11.26 17.17 -30.34
N LYS A 591 -10.28 17.49 -31.20
CA LYS A 591 -10.45 17.44 -32.66
C LYS A 591 -10.73 16.03 -33.17
N THR A 592 -10.07 15.02 -32.59
CA THR A 592 -10.22 13.62 -33.03
C THR A 592 -11.49 12.93 -32.53
N SER A 593 -12.17 13.49 -31.52
CA SER A 593 -13.45 12.96 -31.02
C SER A 593 -14.70 13.52 -31.72
N GLY A 594 -14.57 14.58 -32.54
CA GLY A 594 -15.70 15.21 -33.24
C GLY A 594 -16.15 14.49 -34.52
N ASP A 595 -15.33 13.60 -35.05
CA ASP A 595 -15.57 12.88 -36.33
C ASP A 595 -16.00 11.41 -36.13
N ARG A 596 -16.48 11.03 -34.95
CA ARG A 596 -17.03 9.69 -34.64
C ARG A 596 -18.36 9.81 -33.93
#